data_AF-A0A7K4IC36-F1
#
_entry.id   AF-A0A7K4IC36-F1
#
_cell.length_a   1.000
_cell.length_b   1.000
_cell.length_c   1.000
_cell.angle_alpha   90.00
_cell.angle_beta   90.00
_cell.angle_gamma   90.00
#
_symmetry.space_group_name_H-M   'P 1'
#
loop_
_entity.id
_entity.type
_entity.pdbx_description
1 polymer ?
#
loop_
_entity_poly.entity_id
_entity_poly.type
_entity_poly.pdbx_seq_one_letter_code
_entity_poly.pdbx_strand_id
1 'polypeptide(L)' 'MLQILLETLFLPFGLVFIALGLFAYGWLAVHISHARHTSWSRVIVSLVLGALLIGFGIHFVLVSVAI' A
#
# COMPACT_ATOMS: atom_id res chain seq x y z
N MET A 1 3.61 27.36 -10.15
CA MET A 1 4.08 27.03 -8.79
C MET A 1 3.33 25.84 -8.19
N LEU A 2 1.99 25.82 -8.14
CA LEU A 2 1.21 24.71 -7.56
C LEU A 2 1.54 23.33 -8.17
N GLN A 3 1.74 23.27 -9.48
CA GLN A 3 2.08 22.04 -10.19
C GLN A 3 3.41 21.43 -9.70
N ILE A 4 4.47 22.23 -9.58
CA ILE A 4 5.78 21.79 -9.10
C ILE A 4 5.69 21.26 -7.66
N LEU A 5 4.89 21.93 -6.82
CA LEU A 5 4.65 21.47 -5.44
C LEU A 5 3.98 20.09 -5.44
N LEU A 6 2.96 19.87 -6.26
CA LEU A 6 2.28 18.57 -6.38
C LEU A 6 3.20 17.48 -6.92
N GLU A 7 4.02 17.79 -7.92
CA GLU A 7 5.00 16.86 -8.48
C GLU A 7 6.03 16.39 -7.44
N THR A 8 6.49 17.29 -6.56
CA THR A 8 7.39 16.93 -5.46
C THR A 8 6.76 16.04 -4.38
N LEU A 9 5.42 15.98 -4.31
CA LEU A 9 4.72 15.16 -3.32
C LEU A 9 4.52 13.69 -3.76
N PHE A 10 4.71 13.37 -5.03
CA PHE A 10 4.52 11.99 -5.50
C PHE A 10 5.47 10.99 -4.85
N LEU A 11 6.75 11.34 -4.70
CA LEU A 11 7.72 10.47 -4.04
C LEU A 11 7.36 10.18 -2.57
N PRO A 12 7.13 11.18 -1.69
CA PRO A 12 6.76 10.90 -0.30
C PRO A 12 5.42 10.17 -0.20
N PHE A 13 4.42 10.49 -1.04
CA PHE A 13 3.17 9.73 -1.07
C PHE A 13 3.38 8.28 -1.50
N GLY A 14 4.21 8.03 -2.51
CA GLY A 14 4.56 6.68 -2.94
C GLY A 14 5.15 5.85 -1.79
N LEU A 15 6.10 6.42 -1.05
CA LEU A 15 6.72 5.77 0.10
C LEU A 15 5.72 5.49 1.23
N VAL A 16 4.83 6.44 1.54
CA VAL A 16 3.78 6.25 2.54
C VAL A 16 2.83 5.12 2.14
N PHE A 17 2.39 5.10 0.88
CA PHE A 17 1.52 4.05 0.35
C PHE A 17 2.20 2.68 0.40
N ILE A 18 3.48 2.58 0.05
CA ILE A 18 4.25 1.34 0.16
C ILE A 18 4.31 0.87 1.62
N ALA A 19 4.64 1.76 2.56
CA ALA A 19 4.70 1.42 3.97
C ALA A 19 3.35 0.91 4.51
N LEU A 20 2.24 1.57 4.16
CA LEU A 20 0.89 1.14 4.52
C LEU A 20 0.51 -0.20 3.86
N GLY A 21 0.92 -0.43 2.61
CA GLY A 21 0.69 -1.69 1.92
C GLY A 21 1.43 -2.86 2.57
N LEU A 22 2.69 -2.64 2.97
CA LEU A 22 3.47 -3.61 3.75
C LEU A 22 2.81 -3.90 5.10
N PHE A 23 2.29 -2.88 5.77
CA PHE A 23 1.53 -3.05 7.01
C PHE A 23 0.27 -3.90 6.81
N ALA A 24 -0.49 -3.67 5.73
CA ALA A 24 -1.66 -4.48 5.39
C ALA A 24 -1.29 -5.96 5.13
N TYR A 25 -0.16 -6.23 4.47
CA TYR A 25 0.33 -7.60 4.31
C TYR A 25 0.88 -8.22 5.60
N GLY A 26 1.48 -7.43 6.49
CA GLY A 26 1.80 -7.89 7.85
C GLY A 26 0.55 -8.30 8.62
N TRP A 27 -0.53 -7.52 8.49
CA TRP A 27 -1.83 -7.83 9.09
C TRP A 27 -2.48 -9.07 8.50
N LEU A 28 -2.36 -9.29 7.19
CA LEU A 28 -2.76 -10.53 6.52
C LEU A 28 -2.08 -11.76 7.14
N ALA A 29 -0.76 -11.67 7.39
CA ALA A 29 -0.01 -12.77 8.01
C ALA A 29 -0.58 -13.12 9.40
N VAL A 30 -0.95 -12.10 10.20
CA VAL A 30 -1.59 -12.31 11.51
C VAL A 30 -2.91 -13.10 11.40
N HIS A 31 -3.79 -12.74 10.44
CA HIS A 31 -5.07 -13.43 10.25
C HIS A 31 -4.93 -14.88 9.76
N ILE A 32 -3.90 -15.15 8.97
CA ILE A 32 -3.63 -16.50 8.45
C ILE A 32 -2.95 -17.38 9.50
N SER A 33 -2.04 -16.82 10.32
CA SER A 33 -1.28 -17.60 11.32
C SER A 33 -2.07 -17.94 12.58
N HIS A 34 -3.07 -17.15 12.99
CA HIS A 34 -3.93 -17.45 14.15
C HIS A 34 -5.18 -18.26 13.74
N ALA A 35 -4.98 -19.48 13.26
CA ALA A 35 -5.99 -20.30 12.59
C ALA A 35 -7.03 -21.01 13.48
N ARG A 36 -7.41 -20.44 14.64
CA ARG A 36 -8.57 -20.99 15.40
C ARG A 36 -9.91 -20.40 14.93
N HIS A 37 -9.90 -19.16 14.41
CA HIS A 37 -11.08 -18.47 13.85
C HIS A 37 -10.65 -17.49 12.73
N THR A 38 -9.97 -17.99 11.69
CA THR A 38 -9.60 -17.14 10.55
C THR A 38 -10.87 -16.65 9.85
N SER A 39 -11.03 -15.33 9.83
CA SER A 39 -12.12 -14.67 9.12
C SER A 39 -11.69 -14.42 7.68
N TRP A 40 -12.27 -15.17 6.74
CA TRP A 40 -11.98 -15.03 5.30
C TRP A 40 -12.22 -13.61 4.78
N SER A 41 -13.22 -12.90 5.31
CA SER A 41 -13.44 -11.50 4.93
C SER A 41 -12.26 -10.61 5.32
N ARG A 42 -11.66 -10.80 6.51
CA ARG A 42 -10.48 -10.03 6.94
C ARG A 42 -9.25 -10.35 6.10
N VAL A 43 -9.06 -11.62 5.73
CA VAL A 43 -7.98 -12.07 4.84
C VAL A 43 -8.11 -11.39 3.47
N ILE A 44 -9.29 -11.47 2.85
CA ILE A 44 -9.53 -10.87 1.52
C ILE A 44 -9.35 -9.35 1.58
N VAL A 45 -9.89 -8.67 2.59
CA VAL A 45 -9.73 -7.21 2.74
C VAL A 45 -8.26 -6.84 2.89
N SER A 46 -7.48 -7.57 3.69
CA SER A 46 -6.06 -7.28 3.89
C SER A 46 -5.26 -7.51 2.60
N LEU A 47 -5.59 -8.54 1.83
CA LEU A 47 -5.02 -8.82 0.50
C LEU A 47 -5.31 -7.68 -0.49
N VAL A 48 -6.58 -7.33 -0.66
CA VAL A 48 -7.01 -6.29 -1.62
C VAL A 48 -6.43 -4.93 -1.23
N LEU A 49 -6.48 -4.58 0.06
CA LEU A 49 -5.94 -3.32 0.56
C LEU A 49 -4.42 -3.25 0.35
N GLY A 50 -3.69 -4.32 0.68
CA GLY A 50 -2.25 -4.41 0.44
C GLY A 50 -1.89 -4.25 -1.04
N ALA A 51 -2.60 -4.94 -1.93
CA ALA A 51 -2.37 -4.87 -3.37
C ALA A 51 -2.62 -3.46 -3.94
N LEU A 52 -3.71 -2.81 -3.53
CA LEU A 52 -4.02 -1.44 -3.94
C LEU A 52 -2.95 -0.46 -3.45
N LEU A 53 -2.60 -0.52 -2.16
CA LEU A 53 -1.63 0.40 -1.56
C LEU A 53 -0.24 0.24 -2.17
N ILE A 54 0.23 -0.99 -2.36
CA ILE A 54 1.51 -1.24 -3.04
C ILE A 54 1.44 -0.79 -4.50
N GLY A 55 0.36 -1.11 -5.23
CA GLY A 55 0.19 -0.72 -6.63
C GLY A 55 0.23 0.79 -6.84
N PHE A 56 -0.56 1.54 -6.07
CA PHE A 56 -0.53 3.01 -6.10
C PHE A 56 0.79 3.57 -5.60
N GLY A 57 1.38 2.97 -4.57
CA GLY A 57 2.68 3.39 -4.04
C GLY A 57 3.79 3.29 -5.10
N ILE A 58 3.88 2.15 -5.78
CA ILE A 58 4.80 1.95 -6.91
C ILE A 58 4.49 2.94 -8.03
N HIS A 59 3.21 3.11 -8.39
CA HIS A 59 2.81 4.06 -9.44
C HIS A 59 3.29 5.49 -9.13
N PHE A 60 3.07 5.99 -7.91
CA PHE A 60 3.54 7.33 -7.52
C PHE A 60 5.06 7.45 -7.51
N VAL A 61 5.77 6.39 -7.10
CA VAL A 61 7.24 6.37 -7.20
C VAL A 61 7.67 6.48 -8.65
N LEU A 62 7.10 5.69 -9.57
CA LEU A 62 7.45 5.75 -11.00
C LEU A 62 7.19 7.12 -11.61
N VAL A 63 6.01 7.70 -11.35
CA VAL A 63 5.67 9.06 -11.79
C VAL A 63 6.67 10.09 -11.26
N SER A 64 7.15 9.92 -10.01
CA SER A 64 8.13 10.85 -9.41
C SER A 64 9.52 10.81 -10.07
N VAL A 65 9.88 9.69 -10.73
CA VAL A 65 11.14 9.55 -11.48
C VAL A 65 10.97 9.78 -12.99
N ALA A 66 9.80 10.28 -13.41
CA ALA A 66 9.44 10.55 -14.81
C ALA A 66 9.46 9.31 -15.72
N ILE A 67 9.11 8.13 -15.17
CA ILE A 67 8.84 6.88 -15.90
C ILE A 67 7.34 6.62 -15.95
#